data_AF-A0A7V0M0S4-F1
#
_entry.id   AF-A0A7V0M0S4-F1
#
_cell.length_a   1.000
_cell.length_b   1.000
_cell.length_c   1.000
_cell.angle_alpha   90.00
_cell.angle_beta   90.00
_cell.angle_gamma   90.00
#
_symmetry.space_group_name_H-M   'P 1'
#
loop_
_entity.id
_entity.type
_entity.pdbx_description
1 polymer ?
#
loop_
_entity_poly.entity_id
_entity_poly.type
_entity_poly.pdbx_seq_one_letter_code
_entity_poly.pdbx_strand_id
1 'polypeptide(L)'
;MPTTTEWIYLGLLFLLLFLIVGIAEKIRSALGWSPEVTRKFVHISTGIVIFFTPFIFRTNIPLIVLAGIFTLVNAWSLKAEKFKGMHETKRTSYGTIFYPVSVIIMALLFWNHYPAILQIGILILAFSDAFAAIVGENLKHPHKFNVTRDSKSVEGSLTFAVTTFLIVALGLTYLSRTPLPAGMIIWIAFLTAVITTFSETLSWAGSDNITAPLTGTFVLHLSLAHPGMLTQFSVGTGLAALVVLISYRANFLDIGGAMAVFLLGTLIFGVGGWIWAVPILIFFFSSSILSKLWPSRKAESNLLFEKSSRRDWAQVLANGGMAGISMILWYIRPTPIWYIIYLGSLAAVTADTWATEIGVLSKRLPRLITTFKKVIPGTSGGVSVIGLFGALLGSLFIAVPGIAIAPA
;
A
#
# COMPACT_ATOMS: atom_id res chain seq x y z
N MET A 1 -32.33 8.50 0.48
CA MET A 1 -32.31 7.87 1.83
C MET A 1 -32.76 6.42 1.70
N PRO A 2 -32.31 5.50 2.57
CA PRO A 2 -32.73 4.11 2.50
C PRO A 2 -34.21 3.97 2.80
N THR A 3 -34.88 3.05 2.10
CA THR A 3 -36.28 2.70 2.32
C THR A 3 -36.45 1.78 3.55
N THR A 4 -37.66 1.69 4.10
CA THR A 4 -37.97 0.73 5.18
C THR A 4 -37.62 -0.70 4.79
N THR A 5 -37.85 -1.08 3.53
CA THR A 5 -37.49 -2.39 3.00
C THR A 5 -35.98 -2.64 3.02
N GLU A 6 -35.16 -1.64 2.70
CA GLU A 6 -33.70 -1.75 2.79
C GLU A 6 -33.23 -1.97 4.23
N TRP A 7 -33.90 -1.36 5.22
CA TRP A 7 -33.58 -1.61 6.63
C TRP A 7 -33.98 -3.02 7.07
N ILE A 8 -35.08 -3.58 6.57
CA ILE A 8 -35.46 -4.98 6.81
C ILE A 8 -34.42 -5.93 6.21
N TYR A 9 -34.01 -5.70 4.96
CA TYR A 9 -32.97 -6.49 4.31
C TYR A 9 -31.63 -6.39 5.03
N LEU A 10 -31.27 -5.21 5.56
CA LEU A 10 -30.10 -5.05 6.40
C LEU A 10 -30.19 -5.93 7.67
N GLY A 11 -31.34 -5.95 8.33
CA GLY A 11 -31.58 -6.81 9.51
C GLY A 11 -31.41 -8.29 9.19
N LEU A 12 -31.99 -8.76 8.07
CA LEU A 12 -31.83 -10.14 7.61
C LEU A 12 -30.37 -10.46 7.27
N LEU A 13 -29.67 -9.54 6.60
CA LEU A 13 -28.26 -9.69 6.27
C LEU A 13 -27.39 -9.77 7.52
N PHE A 14 -27.66 -8.93 8.51
CA PHE A 14 -26.98 -8.96 9.80
C PHE A 14 -27.17 -10.30 10.51
N LEU A 15 -28.40 -10.82 10.57
CA LEU A 15 -28.69 -12.15 11.13
C LEU A 15 -27.96 -13.27 10.38
N LEU A 16 -27.93 -13.21 9.05
CA LEU A 16 -27.20 -14.17 8.23
C LEU A 16 -25.68 -14.15 8.52
N LEU A 17 -25.08 -12.97 8.62
CA LEU A 17 -23.65 -12.84 8.94
C LEU A 17 -23.34 -13.36 10.35
N PHE A 18 -24.20 -13.07 11.34
CA PHE A 18 -24.07 -13.64 12.68
C PHE A 18 -24.20 -15.16 12.68
N LEU A 19 -25.13 -15.71 11.91
CA LEU A 19 -25.29 -17.15 11.75
C LEU A 19 -24.05 -17.79 11.12
N ILE A 20 -23.46 -17.17 10.10
CA ILE A 20 -22.20 -17.63 9.48
C ILE A 20 -21.08 -17.71 10.52
N VAL A 21 -20.90 -16.66 11.33
CA VAL A 21 -19.89 -16.66 12.40
C VAL A 21 -20.16 -17.74 13.45
N GLY A 22 -21.42 -17.89 13.88
CA GLY A 22 -21.81 -18.93 14.84
C GLY A 22 -21.62 -20.35 14.32
N ILE A 23 -21.93 -20.60 13.05
CA ILE A 23 -21.67 -21.88 12.37
C ILE A 23 -20.17 -22.13 12.30
N ALA A 24 -19.38 -21.13 11.90
CA ALA A 24 -17.93 -21.26 11.79
C ALA A 24 -17.30 -21.61 13.15
N GLU A 25 -17.78 -21.00 14.23
CA GLU A 25 -17.35 -21.30 15.60
C GLU A 25 -17.77 -22.71 16.04
N LYS A 26 -19.00 -23.13 15.73
CA LYS A 26 -19.46 -24.49 16.02
C LYS A 26 -18.63 -25.53 15.27
N ILE A 27 -18.35 -25.31 13.98
CA ILE A 27 -17.47 -26.17 13.18
C ILE A 27 -16.07 -26.19 13.76
N ARG A 28 -15.53 -25.04 14.19
CA ARG A 28 -14.24 -24.96 14.88
C ARG A 28 -14.18 -25.89 16.08
N SER A 29 -15.19 -25.79 16.95
CA SER A 29 -15.28 -26.62 18.16
C SER A 29 -15.49 -28.11 17.85
N ALA A 30 -16.25 -28.45 16.82
CA ALA A 30 -16.62 -29.82 16.48
C ALA A 30 -15.54 -30.56 15.66
N LEU A 31 -14.89 -29.87 14.72
CA LEU A 31 -13.89 -30.43 13.81
C LEU A 31 -12.45 -30.07 14.22
N GLY A 32 -12.27 -29.32 15.31
CA GLY A 32 -10.95 -28.89 15.78
C GLY A 32 -10.20 -27.99 14.79
N TRP A 33 -10.92 -27.17 14.00
CA TRP A 33 -10.26 -26.22 13.09
C TRP A 33 -9.39 -25.24 13.86
N SER A 34 -8.26 -24.86 13.28
CA SER A 34 -7.45 -23.78 13.84
C SER A 34 -8.21 -22.44 13.74
N PRO A 35 -7.97 -21.49 14.65
CA PRO A 35 -8.57 -20.16 14.57
C PRO A 35 -8.33 -19.46 13.23
N GLU A 36 -7.19 -19.76 12.58
CA GLU A 36 -6.81 -19.25 11.28
C GLU A 36 -7.73 -19.76 10.15
N VAL A 37 -8.03 -21.06 10.14
CA VAL A 37 -8.97 -21.67 9.17
C VAL A 37 -10.38 -21.13 9.36
N THR A 38 -10.84 -21.04 10.61
CA THR A 38 -12.14 -20.44 10.92
C THR A 38 -12.22 -18.98 10.45
N ARG A 39 -11.17 -18.18 10.66
CA ARG A 39 -11.12 -16.79 10.18
C ARG A 39 -11.25 -16.72 8.66
N LYS A 40 -10.50 -17.55 7.92
CA LYS A 40 -10.53 -17.61 6.45
C LYS A 40 -11.90 -18.04 5.92
N PHE A 41 -12.53 -19.03 6.54
CA PHE A 41 -13.90 -19.44 6.22
C PHE A 41 -14.89 -18.30 6.39
N VAL A 42 -14.85 -17.61 7.54
CA VAL A 42 -15.69 -16.42 7.79
C VAL A 42 -15.44 -15.37 6.72
N HIS A 43 -14.18 -15.02 6.41
CA HIS A 43 -13.85 -14.01 5.39
C HIS A 43 -14.42 -14.33 4.00
N ILE A 44 -14.29 -15.59 3.55
CA ILE A 44 -14.85 -16.04 2.27
C ILE A 44 -16.37 -15.94 2.30
N SER A 45 -17.02 -16.53 3.32
CA SER A 45 -18.48 -16.56 3.41
C SER A 45 -19.09 -15.16 3.53
N THR A 46 -18.53 -14.30 4.38
CA THR A 46 -18.99 -12.91 4.51
C THR A 46 -18.74 -12.12 3.23
N GLY A 47 -17.62 -12.37 2.54
CA GLY A 47 -17.30 -11.73 1.27
C GLY A 47 -18.29 -12.07 0.15
N ILE A 48 -18.69 -13.34 0.05
CA ILE A 48 -19.74 -13.78 -0.90
C ILE A 48 -21.06 -13.07 -0.60
N VAL A 49 -21.45 -12.98 0.67
CA VAL A 49 -22.67 -12.29 1.07
C VAL A 49 -22.61 -10.79 0.73
N ILE A 50 -21.49 -10.13 1.05
CA ILE A 50 -21.28 -8.70 0.79
C ILE A 50 -21.19 -8.41 -0.72
N PHE A 51 -20.66 -9.33 -1.54
CA PHE A 51 -20.62 -9.22 -3.00
C PHE A 51 -22.00 -8.98 -3.63
N PHE A 52 -23.06 -9.58 -3.09
CA PHE A 52 -24.42 -9.41 -3.60
C PHE A 52 -25.12 -8.11 -3.16
N THR A 53 -24.53 -7.34 -2.24
CA THR A 53 -25.19 -6.16 -1.66
C THR A 53 -25.56 -5.07 -2.67
N PRO A 54 -24.80 -4.80 -3.76
CA PRO A 54 -25.24 -3.83 -4.77
C PRO A 54 -26.49 -4.27 -5.55
N PHE A 55 -26.85 -5.56 -5.51
CA PHE A 55 -28.11 -6.05 -6.08
C PHE A 55 -29.28 -5.99 -5.10
N ILE A 56 -29.00 -5.92 -3.80
CA ILE A 56 -29.99 -5.93 -2.71
C ILE A 56 -30.38 -4.49 -2.32
N PHE A 57 -29.40 -3.61 -2.21
CA PHE A 57 -29.58 -2.22 -1.76
C PHE A 57 -29.46 -1.24 -2.92
N ARG A 58 -30.23 -0.16 -2.87
CA ARG A 58 -30.15 0.95 -3.82
C ARG A 58 -29.05 1.94 -3.40
N THR A 59 -28.90 2.18 -2.11
CA THR A 59 -27.91 3.13 -1.56
C THR A 59 -26.79 2.40 -0.82
N ASN A 60 -25.62 3.03 -0.68
CA ASN A 60 -24.49 2.46 0.06
C ASN A 60 -24.66 2.50 1.59
N ILE A 61 -25.63 3.27 2.09
CA ILE A 61 -25.80 3.53 3.53
C ILE A 61 -26.00 2.22 4.33
N PRO A 62 -26.86 1.27 3.94
CA PRO A 62 -27.00 0.01 4.69
C PRO A 62 -25.69 -0.76 4.81
N LEU A 63 -24.91 -0.88 3.73
CA LEU A 63 -23.62 -1.57 3.75
C LEU A 63 -22.60 -0.83 4.64
N ILE A 64 -22.55 0.50 4.58
CA ILE A 64 -21.65 1.30 5.42
C ILE A 64 -22.01 1.15 6.90
N VAL A 65 -23.30 1.20 7.24
CA VAL A 65 -23.76 0.99 8.62
C VAL A 65 -23.38 -0.42 9.10
N LEU A 66 -23.63 -1.45 8.29
CA LEU A 66 -23.25 -2.82 8.60
C LEU A 66 -21.76 -2.96 8.90
N ALA A 67 -20.93 -2.52 7.96
CA ALA A 67 -19.48 -2.58 8.07
C ALA A 67 -18.98 -1.72 9.25
N GLY A 68 -19.60 -0.57 9.51
CA GLY A 68 -19.31 0.27 10.67
C GLY A 68 -19.55 -0.45 11.99
N ILE A 69 -20.70 -1.14 12.13
CA ILE A 69 -21.00 -1.95 13.31
C ILE A 69 -19.94 -3.05 13.50
N PHE A 70 -19.63 -3.82 12.45
CA PHE A 70 -18.61 -4.87 12.53
C PHE A 70 -17.22 -4.32 12.85
N THR A 71 -16.86 -3.15 12.32
CA THR A 71 -15.60 -2.45 12.66
C THR A 71 -15.53 -2.15 14.16
N LEU A 72 -16.59 -1.57 14.72
CA LEU A 72 -16.67 -1.22 16.15
C LEU A 72 -16.65 -2.46 17.05
N VAL A 73 -17.43 -3.49 16.70
CA VAL A 73 -17.47 -4.76 17.43
C VAL A 73 -16.09 -5.44 17.42
N ASN A 74 -15.44 -5.54 16.26
CA ASN A 74 -14.11 -6.15 16.15
C ASN A 74 -13.03 -5.34 16.88
N ALA A 75 -13.10 -4.00 16.84
CA ALA A 75 -12.21 -3.13 17.60
C ALA A 75 -12.38 -3.29 19.11
N TRP A 76 -13.62 -3.39 19.59
CA TRP A 76 -13.91 -3.66 20.99
C TRP A 76 -13.44 -5.04 21.41
N SER A 77 -13.68 -6.08 20.60
CA SER A 77 -13.23 -7.45 20.87
C SER A 77 -11.72 -7.53 21.00
N LEU A 78 -10.97 -6.93 20.07
CA LEU A 78 -9.50 -6.91 20.11
C LEU A 78 -8.96 -6.15 21.33
N LYS A 79 -9.60 -5.04 21.72
CA LYS A 79 -9.23 -4.31 22.94
C LYS A 79 -9.50 -5.15 24.20
N ALA A 80 -10.62 -5.88 24.24
CA ALA A 80 -10.99 -6.73 25.36
C ALA A 80 -10.07 -7.96 25.51
N GLU A 81 -9.68 -8.60 24.41
CA GLU A 81 -8.71 -9.69 24.40
C GLU A 81 -7.34 -9.23 24.89
N LYS A 82 -6.87 -8.07 24.42
CA LYS A 82 -5.59 -7.47 24.85
C LYS A 82 -5.57 -7.18 26.35
N PHE A 83 -6.71 -6.81 26.94
CA PHE A 83 -6.83 -6.58 28.38
C PHE A 83 -6.83 -7.88 29.18
N LYS A 84 -7.42 -8.97 28.66
CA LYS A 84 -7.41 -10.30 29.28
C LYS A 84 -6.04 -11.00 29.18
N GLY A 85 -5.28 -10.71 28.12
CA GLY A 85 -4.01 -11.36 27.80
C GLY A 85 -2.76 -10.50 28.05
N MET A 86 -2.76 -9.55 28.99
CA MET A 86 -1.62 -8.65 29.28
C MET A 86 -0.27 -9.35 29.55
N HIS A 87 -0.26 -10.68 29.72
CA HIS A 87 0.93 -11.51 29.90
C HIS A 87 1.28 -12.44 28.71
N GLU A 88 0.55 -12.41 27.58
CA GLU A 88 0.87 -13.22 26.38
C GLU A 88 1.47 -12.37 25.25
N THR A 89 2.69 -12.75 24.83
CA THR A 89 3.52 -12.09 23.80
C THR A 89 3.13 -12.45 22.36
N LYS A 90 1.87 -12.85 22.11
CA LYS A 90 1.43 -13.19 20.74
C LYS A 90 1.17 -11.91 19.93
N ARG A 91 1.72 -11.89 18.70
CA ARG A 91 1.60 -10.79 17.74
C ARG A 91 0.12 -10.53 17.41
N THR A 92 -0.32 -9.29 17.49
CA THR A 92 -1.72 -8.89 17.22
C THR A 92 -1.90 -8.57 15.73
N SER A 93 -2.87 -9.21 15.08
CA SER A 93 -3.34 -8.86 13.74
C SER A 93 -4.59 -7.99 13.83
N TYR A 94 -4.69 -7.00 12.94
CA TYR A 94 -5.84 -6.07 12.87
C TYR A 94 -6.75 -6.35 11.68
N GLY A 95 -6.55 -7.48 10.97
CA GLY A 95 -7.28 -7.83 9.75
C GLY A 95 -8.81 -7.80 9.91
N THR A 96 -9.34 -8.24 11.05
CA THR A 96 -10.79 -8.23 11.34
C THR A 96 -11.40 -6.82 11.43
N ILE A 97 -10.60 -5.80 11.74
CA ILE A 97 -11.00 -4.38 11.69
C ILE A 97 -10.80 -3.84 10.27
N PHE A 98 -9.67 -4.17 9.65
CA PHE A 98 -9.29 -3.67 8.33
C PHE A 98 -10.21 -4.15 7.21
N TYR A 99 -10.75 -5.37 7.31
CA TYR A 99 -11.70 -5.91 6.36
C TYR A 99 -12.97 -5.04 6.18
N PRO A 100 -13.78 -4.77 7.23
CA PRO A 100 -14.95 -3.91 7.09
C PRO A 100 -14.59 -2.45 6.77
N VAL A 101 -13.44 -1.94 7.24
CA VAL A 101 -12.95 -0.59 6.84
C VAL A 101 -12.73 -0.50 5.33
N SER A 102 -12.11 -1.51 4.73
CA SER A 102 -11.90 -1.59 3.29
C SER A 102 -13.23 -1.59 2.52
N VAL A 103 -14.23 -2.34 3.00
CA VAL A 103 -15.58 -2.35 2.45
C VAL A 103 -16.23 -0.97 2.52
N ILE A 104 -16.10 -0.24 3.63
CA ILE A 104 -16.62 1.14 3.76
C ILE A 104 -15.98 2.05 2.72
N ILE A 105 -14.65 2.02 2.59
CA ILE A 105 -13.92 2.87 1.64
C ILE A 105 -14.37 2.57 0.21
N MET A 106 -14.44 1.29 -0.19
CA MET A 106 -14.88 0.92 -1.54
C MET A 106 -16.36 1.28 -1.78
N ALA A 107 -17.23 1.14 -0.78
CA ALA A 107 -18.65 1.51 -0.89
C ALA A 107 -18.86 3.03 -1.00
N LEU A 108 -17.99 3.84 -0.38
CA LEU A 108 -18.00 5.28 -0.54
C LEU A 108 -17.52 5.70 -1.94
N LEU A 109 -16.47 5.06 -2.45
CA LEU A 109 -15.84 5.43 -3.73
C LEU A 109 -16.62 4.94 -4.96
N PHE A 110 -17.11 3.70 -4.94
CA PHE A 110 -17.50 3.02 -6.17
C PHE A 110 -18.99 2.67 -6.28
N TRP A 111 -19.76 2.72 -5.18
CA TRP A 111 -21.15 2.24 -5.18
C TRP A 111 -22.02 2.86 -6.29
N ASN A 112 -21.98 4.19 -6.43
CA ASN A 112 -22.88 4.90 -7.34
C ASN A 112 -22.47 4.78 -8.82
N HIS A 113 -21.17 4.82 -9.09
CA HIS A 113 -20.65 4.95 -10.46
C HIS A 113 -20.03 3.65 -10.99
N TYR A 114 -19.44 2.82 -10.13
CA TYR A 114 -18.66 1.64 -10.49
C TYR A 114 -18.92 0.43 -9.58
N PRO A 115 -20.18 -0.04 -9.43
CA PRO A 115 -20.50 -1.16 -8.53
C PRO A 115 -19.73 -2.45 -8.87
N ALA A 116 -19.40 -2.68 -10.15
CA ALA A 116 -18.57 -3.81 -10.57
C ALA A 116 -17.16 -3.76 -9.93
N ILE A 117 -16.57 -2.58 -9.80
CA ILE A 117 -15.25 -2.41 -9.17
C ILE A 117 -15.33 -2.76 -7.68
N LEU A 118 -16.36 -2.27 -6.98
CA LEU A 118 -16.63 -2.64 -5.58
C LEU A 118 -16.74 -4.16 -5.42
N GLN A 119 -17.52 -4.81 -6.27
CA GLN A 119 -17.75 -6.25 -6.22
C GLN A 119 -16.47 -7.06 -6.46
N ILE A 120 -15.69 -6.69 -7.48
CA ILE A 120 -14.39 -7.33 -7.75
C ILE A 120 -13.42 -7.10 -6.58
N GLY A 121 -13.40 -5.90 -5.99
CA GLY A 121 -12.60 -5.59 -4.81
C GLY A 121 -12.97 -6.45 -3.59
N ILE A 122 -14.26 -6.65 -3.34
CA ILE A 122 -14.77 -7.56 -2.29
C ILE A 122 -14.33 -9.00 -2.55
N LEU A 123 -14.37 -9.47 -3.81
CA LEU A 123 -13.92 -10.82 -4.15
C LEU A 123 -12.41 -11.00 -3.94
N ILE A 124 -11.58 -10.02 -4.34
CA ILE A 124 -10.13 -10.04 -4.07
C ILE A 124 -9.88 -10.14 -2.56
N LEU A 125 -10.55 -9.28 -1.78
CA LEU A 125 -10.47 -9.27 -0.32
C LEU A 125 -10.90 -10.61 0.31
N ALA A 126 -11.94 -11.25 -0.23
CA ALA A 126 -12.49 -12.47 0.34
C ALA A 126 -11.70 -13.74 -0.02
N PHE A 127 -11.21 -13.83 -1.26
CA PHE A 127 -10.66 -15.08 -1.80
C PHE A 127 -9.15 -15.09 -1.94
N SER A 128 -8.53 -14.01 -2.44
CA SER A 128 -7.11 -14.05 -2.81
C SER A 128 -6.20 -14.32 -1.61
N ASP A 129 -6.40 -13.61 -0.50
CA ASP A 129 -5.64 -13.84 0.74
C ASP A 129 -5.94 -15.21 1.36
N ALA A 130 -7.22 -15.59 1.41
CA ALA A 130 -7.63 -16.87 1.98
C ALA A 130 -7.00 -18.06 1.23
N PHE A 131 -7.00 -18.03 -0.11
CA PHE A 131 -6.35 -19.07 -0.91
C PHE A 131 -4.83 -19.02 -0.82
N ALA A 132 -4.22 -17.84 -0.85
CA ALA A 132 -2.78 -17.68 -0.68
C ALA A 132 -2.30 -18.32 0.63
N ALA A 133 -3.02 -18.07 1.71
CA ALA A 133 -2.69 -18.59 3.02
C ALA A 133 -3.01 -20.09 3.16
N ILE A 134 -4.09 -20.59 2.55
CA ILE A 134 -4.38 -22.04 2.48
C ILE A 134 -3.25 -22.78 1.75
N VAL A 135 -2.81 -22.29 0.60
CA VAL A 135 -1.74 -22.96 -0.17
C VAL A 135 -0.39 -22.81 0.54
N GLY A 136 -0.06 -21.60 1.01
CA GLY A 136 1.22 -21.31 1.66
C GLY A 136 1.44 -22.04 2.99
N GLU A 137 0.38 -22.36 3.73
CA GLU A 137 0.46 -23.07 5.02
C GLU A 137 0.34 -24.60 4.90
N ASN A 138 -0.36 -25.11 3.88
CA ASN A 138 -0.61 -26.55 3.73
C ASN A 138 0.47 -27.30 2.94
N LEU A 139 1.41 -26.60 2.31
CA LEU A 139 2.58 -27.23 1.70
C LEU A 139 3.56 -27.71 2.78
N LYS A 140 4.16 -28.89 2.56
CA LYS A 140 5.16 -29.45 3.49
C LYS A 140 6.43 -28.60 3.58
N HIS A 141 6.85 -28.02 2.44
CA HIS A 141 8.08 -27.24 2.32
C HIS A 141 7.84 -25.96 1.48
N PRO A 142 7.09 -24.98 1.99
CA PRO A 142 6.84 -23.73 1.27
C PRO A 142 8.12 -22.87 1.26
N HIS A 143 8.35 -22.17 0.15
CA HIS A 143 9.49 -21.26 0.01
C HIS A 143 9.18 -19.93 0.72
N LYS A 144 9.47 -19.88 2.03
CA LYS A 144 9.19 -18.70 2.86
C LYS A 144 10.21 -17.60 2.67
N PHE A 145 9.74 -16.36 2.74
CA PHE A 145 10.56 -15.16 2.70
C PHE A 145 9.93 -14.06 3.58
N ASN A 146 10.74 -13.10 4.01
CA ASN A 146 10.31 -12.02 4.89
C ASN A 146 10.71 -10.68 4.24
N VAL A 147 9.71 -9.85 3.94
CA VAL A 147 9.92 -8.49 3.42
C VAL A 147 9.62 -7.47 4.52
N THR A 148 8.52 -7.69 5.23
CA THR A 148 8.15 -6.92 6.41
C THR A 148 8.34 -7.76 7.67
N ARG A 149 7.52 -7.55 8.69
CA ARG A 149 7.55 -8.30 9.95
C ARG A 149 6.91 -9.68 9.83
N ASP A 150 6.06 -9.87 8.82
CA ASP A 150 5.31 -11.10 8.59
C ASP A 150 6.01 -11.96 7.53
N SER A 151 5.90 -13.27 7.71
CA SER A 151 6.48 -14.25 6.79
C SER A 151 5.46 -14.63 5.73
N LYS A 152 5.87 -14.53 4.46
CA LYS A 152 5.06 -14.91 3.29
C LYS A 152 5.74 -16.08 2.56
N SER A 153 5.04 -16.72 1.64
CA SER A 153 5.57 -17.83 0.83
C SER A 153 5.41 -17.54 -0.65
N VAL A 154 6.35 -18.01 -1.47
CA VAL A 154 6.30 -17.83 -2.93
C VAL A 154 5.04 -18.45 -3.51
N GLU A 155 4.66 -19.63 -3.01
CA GLU A 155 3.46 -20.34 -3.45
C GLU A 155 2.17 -19.61 -3.04
N GLY A 156 2.16 -19.01 -1.85
CA GLY A 156 1.07 -18.13 -1.42
C GLY A 156 0.93 -16.91 -2.31
N SER A 157 2.02 -16.18 -2.58
CA SER A 157 2.00 -15.01 -3.47
C SER A 157 1.62 -15.36 -4.92
N LEU A 158 2.06 -16.51 -5.44
CA LEU A 158 1.64 -16.99 -6.76
C LEU A 158 0.14 -17.33 -6.78
N THR A 159 -0.36 -17.99 -5.73
CA THR A 159 -1.79 -18.27 -5.57
C THR A 159 -2.59 -16.98 -5.49
N PHE A 160 -2.12 -15.99 -4.74
CA PHE A 160 -2.72 -14.65 -4.67
C PHE A 160 -2.82 -14.00 -6.05
N ALA A 161 -1.73 -14.04 -6.83
CA ALA A 161 -1.68 -13.47 -8.18
C ALA A 161 -2.66 -14.17 -9.13
N VAL A 162 -2.67 -15.50 -9.16
CA VAL A 162 -3.55 -16.29 -10.04
C VAL A 162 -5.02 -16.08 -9.68
N THR A 163 -5.36 -16.14 -8.39
CA THR A 163 -6.74 -15.94 -7.92
C THR A 163 -7.21 -14.52 -8.21
N THR A 164 -6.38 -13.51 -7.99
CA THR A 164 -6.70 -12.11 -8.34
C THR A 164 -6.89 -11.95 -9.85
N PHE A 165 -6.02 -12.55 -10.68
CA PHE A 165 -6.17 -12.53 -12.13
C PHE A 165 -7.52 -13.11 -12.56
N LEU A 166 -7.90 -14.28 -12.05
CA LEU A 166 -9.17 -14.93 -12.39
C LEU A 166 -10.37 -14.11 -11.92
N ILE A 167 -10.34 -13.60 -10.69
CA ILE A 167 -11.39 -12.76 -10.11
C ILE A 167 -11.60 -11.51 -10.97
N VAL A 168 -10.52 -10.84 -11.37
CA VAL A 168 -10.61 -9.64 -12.21
C VAL A 168 -11.08 -9.99 -13.61
N ALA A 169 -10.54 -11.03 -14.25
CA ALA A 169 -10.92 -11.40 -15.61
C ALA A 169 -12.40 -11.80 -15.70
N LEU A 170 -12.87 -12.66 -14.80
CA LEU A 170 -14.27 -13.08 -14.74
C LEU A 170 -15.17 -11.91 -14.31
N GLY A 171 -14.77 -11.14 -13.31
CA GLY A 171 -15.51 -9.98 -12.84
C GLY A 171 -15.70 -8.93 -13.94
N LEU A 172 -14.65 -8.61 -14.68
CA LEU A 172 -14.76 -7.68 -15.81
C LEU A 172 -15.61 -8.24 -16.95
N THR A 173 -15.59 -9.56 -17.17
CA THR A 173 -16.42 -10.21 -18.20
C THR A 173 -17.91 -10.18 -17.86
N TYR A 174 -18.28 -10.46 -16.60
CA TYR A 174 -19.67 -10.68 -16.21
C TYR A 174 -20.33 -9.51 -15.47
N LEU A 175 -19.57 -8.62 -14.83
CA LEU A 175 -20.10 -7.52 -14.02
C LEU A 175 -19.96 -6.14 -14.68
N SER A 176 -19.05 -6.00 -15.66
CA SER A 176 -18.91 -4.74 -16.38
C SER A 176 -20.17 -4.44 -17.19
N ARG A 177 -20.72 -3.23 -17.05
CA ARG A 177 -21.88 -2.78 -17.83
C ARG A 177 -21.60 -2.68 -19.32
N THR A 178 -20.35 -2.35 -19.67
CA THR A 178 -19.88 -2.23 -21.05
C THR A 178 -18.99 -3.42 -21.37
N PRO A 179 -19.30 -4.23 -22.40
CA PRO A 179 -18.42 -5.30 -22.86
C PRO A 179 -17.04 -4.74 -23.24
N LEU A 180 -15.99 -5.40 -22.77
CA LEU A 180 -14.61 -5.03 -23.05
C LEU A 180 -13.97 -6.07 -23.98
N PRO A 181 -13.02 -5.66 -24.85
CA PRO A 181 -12.25 -6.62 -25.63
C PRO A 181 -11.48 -7.60 -24.73
N ALA A 182 -11.45 -8.88 -25.10
CA ALA A 182 -10.80 -9.92 -24.31
C ALA A 182 -9.32 -9.61 -24.00
N GLY A 183 -8.58 -9.04 -24.96
CA GLY A 183 -7.20 -8.61 -24.74
C GLY A 183 -7.05 -7.54 -23.66
N MET A 184 -7.99 -6.59 -23.59
CA MET A 184 -8.00 -5.55 -22.56
C MET A 184 -8.31 -6.13 -21.19
N ILE A 185 -9.26 -7.07 -21.10
CA ILE A 185 -9.60 -7.77 -19.85
C ILE A 185 -8.37 -8.52 -19.31
N ILE A 186 -7.71 -9.32 -20.16
CA ILE A 186 -6.51 -10.09 -19.79
C ILE A 186 -5.40 -9.14 -19.31
N TRP A 187 -5.20 -8.01 -20.00
CA TRP A 187 -4.17 -7.04 -19.63
C TRP A 187 -4.46 -6.35 -18.29
N ILE A 188 -5.69 -5.90 -18.06
CA ILE A 188 -6.10 -5.29 -16.78
C ILE A 188 -5.99 -6.32 -15.65
N ALA A 189 -6.42 -7.56 -15.87
CA ALA A 189 -6.30 -8.64 -14.89
C ALA A 189 -4.83 -8.92 -14.54
N PHE A 190 -3.94 -8.98 -15.54
CA PHE A 190 -2.51 -9.16 -15.33
C PHE A 190 -1.90 -8.01 -14.52
N LEU A 191 -2.11 -6.75 -14.93
CA LEU A 191 -1.60 -5.59 -14.20
C LEU A 191 -2.13 -5.57 -12.76
N THR A 192 -3.43 -5.81 -12.57
CA THR A 192 -4.04 -5.83 -11.25
C THR A 192 -3.42 -6.92 -10.38
N ALA A 193 -3.28 -8.14 -10.90
CA ALA A 193 -2.68 -9.27 -10.17
C ALA A 193 -1.23 -8.98 -9.74
N VAL A 194 -0.41 -8.42 -10.63
CA VAL A 194 0.98 -8.07 -10.31
C VAL A 194 1.03 -7.01 -9.21
N ILE A 195 0.35 -5.88 -9.40
CA ILE A 195 0.45 -4.74 -8.48
C ILE A 195 -0.14 -5.09 -7.10
N THR A 196 -1.28 -5.81 -7.07
CA THR A 196 -1.88 -6.24 -5.80
C THR A 196 -1.05 -7.29 -5.07
N THR A 197 -0.35 -8.18 -5.76
CA THR A 197 0.58 -9.14 -5.13
C THR A 197 1.73 -8.42 -4.44
N PHE A 198 2.32 -7.39 -5.07
CA PHE A 198 3.34 -6.57 -4.42
C PHE A 198 2.78 -5.82 -3.20
N SER A 199 1.53 -5.33 -3.28
CA SER A 199 0.82 -4.67 -2.17
C SER A 199 0.56 -5.63 -1.00
N GLU A 200 0.11 -6.86 -1.28
CA GLU A 200 -0.07 -7.92 -0.29
C GLU A 200 1.25 -8.31 0.37
N THR A 201 2.32 -8.46 -0.41
CA THR A 201 3.61 -8.92 0.11
C THR A 201 4.29 -7.86 0.99
N LEU A 202 4.05 -6.58 0.73
CA LEU A 202 4.51 -5.46 1.57
C LEU A 202 3.61 -5.19 2.78
N SER A 203 2.52 -5.92 2.94
CA SER A 203 1.60 -5.71 4.06
C SER A 203 2.12 -6.33 5.35
N TRP A 204 1.61 -5.84 6.48
CA TRP A 204 1.94 -6.37 7.80
C TRP A 204 0.73 -6.26 8.74
N ALA A 205 0.66 -7.16 9.73
CA ALA A 205 -0.36 -7.18 10.77
C ALA A 205 -1.81 -7.12 10.24
N GLY A 206 -2.06 -7.77 9.10
CA GLY A 206 -3.36 -7.84 8.43
C GLY A 206 -3.72 -6.62 7.57
N SER A 207 -2.77 -5.70 7.31
CA SER A 207 -3.01 -4.49 6.49
C SER A 207 -3.35 -4.81 5.03
N ASP A 208 -3.05 -6.03 4.57
CA ASP A 208 -3.43 -6.58 3.26
C ASP A 208 -4.95 -6.53 3.03
N ASN A 209 -5.74 -6.62 4.10
CA ASN A 209 -7.19 -6.45 4.05
C ASN A 209 -7.64 -5.05 3.62
N ILE A 210 -6.76 -4.04 3.69
CA ILE A 210 -6.99 -2.69 3.13
C ILE A 210 -6.20 -2.51 1.84
N THR A 211 -4.89 -2.74 1.88
CA THR A 211 -3.98 -2.36 0.80
C THR A 211 -4.28 -3.14 -0.48
N ALA A 212 -4.45 -4.46 -0.43
CA ALA A 212 -4.63 -5.29 -1.62
C ALA A 212 -5.94 -4.97 -2.39
N PRO A 213 -7.14 -4.95 -1.77
CA PRO A 213 -8.36 -4.61 -2.49
C PRO A 213 -8.40 -3.13 -2.93
N LEU A 214 -7.85 -2.19 -2.16
CA LEU A 214 -7.81 -0.79 -2.59
C LEU A 214 -6.84 -0.56 -3.74
N THR A 215 -5.68 -1.21 -3.74
CA THR A 215 -4.76 -1.20 -4.88
C THR A 215 -5.43 -1.83 -6.11
N GLY A 216 -6.13 -2.95 -5.93
CA GLY A 216 -6.81 -3.62 -7.03
C GLY A 216 -7.92 -2.77 -7.65
N THR A 217 -8.81 -2.23 -6.81
CA THR A 217 -9.89 -1.35 -7.24
C THR A 217 -9.40 -0.04 -7.84
N PHE A 218 -8.26 0.49 -7.39
CA PHE A 218 -7.61 1.64 -8.01
C PHE A 218 -7.19 1.35 -9.46
N VAL A 219 -6.53 0.21 -9.72
CA VAL A 219 -6.13 -0.19 -11.09
C VAL A 219 -7.36 -0.37 -11.98
N LEU A 220 -8.41 -1.00 -11.46
CA LEU A 220 -9.68 -1.15 -12.18
C LEU A 220 -10.33 0.21 -12.49
N HIS A 221 -10.37 1.12 -11.52
CA HIS A 221 -10.98 2.43 -11.70
C HIS A 221 -10.20 3.26 -12.73
N LEU A 222 -8.86 3.25 -12.66
CA LEU A 222 -8.04 3.90 -13.69
C LEU A 222 -8.35 3.33 -15.08
N SER A 223 -8.40 2.00 -15.20
CA SER A 223 -8.60 1.33 -16.48
C SER A 223 -9.99 1.54 -17.09
N LEU A 224 -11.03 1.59 -16.26
CA LEU A 224 -12.42 1.67 -16.70
C LEU A 224 -12.93 3.12 -16.78
N ALA A 225 -12.57 3.97 -15.84
CA ALA A 225 -13.00 5.37 -15.81
C ALA A 225 -12.15 6.24 -16.74
N HIS A 226 -10.89 5.88 -16.95
CA HIS A 226 -9.94 6.65 -17.77
C HIS A 226 -9.18 5.75 -18.77
N PRO A 227 -9.86 5.10 -19.74
CA PRO A 227 -9.20 4.13 -20.63
C PRO A 227 -7.98 4.69 -21.38
N GLY A 228 -7.98 6.00 -21.71
CA GLY A 228 -6.83 6.68 -22.32
C GLY A 228 -5.57 6.69 -21.45
N MET A 229 -5.70 6.54 -20.12
CA MET A 229 -4.57 6.45 -19.20
C MET A 229 -4.00 5.04 -19.10
N LEU A 230 -4.67 3.99 -19.60
CA LEU A 230 -4.21 2.60 -19.46
C LEU A 230 -2.83 2.39 -20.08
N THR A 231 -2.59 2.94 -21.27
CA THR A 231 -1.29 2.85 -21.95
C THR A 231 -0.21 3.56 -21.13
N GLN A 232 -0.46 4.78 -20.66
CA GLN A 232 0.47 5.52 -19.82
C GLN A 232 0.75 4.76 -18.52
N PHE A 233 -0.28 4.23 -17.87
CA PHE A 233 -0.17 3.44 -16.65
C PHE A 233 0.67 2.18 -16.86
N SER A 234 0.48 1.50 -17.98
CA SER A 234 1.25 0.33 -18.39
C SER A 234 2.73 0.66 -18.61
N VAL A 235 3.02 1.73 -19.36
CA VAL A 235 4.38 2.22 -19.61
C VAL A 235 5.04 2.64 -18.29
N GLY A 236 4.32 3.38 -17.44
CA GLY A 236 4.80 3.81 -16.12
C GLY A 236 5.11 2.63 -15.19
N THR A 237 4.27 1.59 -15.19
CA THR A 237 4.52 0.34 -14.46
C THR A 237 5.79 -0.35 -14.97
N GLY A 238 5.97 -0.43 -16.30
CA GLY A 238 7.19 -0.97 -16.90
C GLY A 238 8.44 -0.17 -16.54
N LEU A 239 8.36 1.16 -16.54
CA LEU A 239 9.44 2.04 -16.09
C LEU A 239 9.75 1.84 -14.60
N ALA A 240 8.72 1.69 -13.75
CA ALA A 240 8.92 1.39 -12.33
C ALA A 240 9.66 0.06 -12.13
N ALA A 241 9.29 -0.98 -12.88
CA ALA A 241 10.00 -2.26 -12.86
C ALA A 241 11.47 -2.12 -13.32
N LEU A 242 11.73 -1.34 -14.37
CA LEU A 242 13.09 -1.07 -14.85
C LEU A 242 13.93 -0.32 -13.81
N VAL A 243 13.37 0.74 -13.19
CA VAL A 243 14.04 1.50 -12.13
C VAL A 243 14.38 0.59 -10.96
N VAL A 244 13.46 -0.28 -10.54
CA VAL A 244 13.68 -1.26 -9.48
C VAL A 244 14.80 -2.23 -9.85
N LEU A 245 14.79 -2.79 -11.06
CA LEU A 245 15.82 -3.72 -11.52
C LEU A 245 17.22 -3.08 -11.49
N ILE A 246 17.35 -1.86 -12.02
CA ILE A 246 18.62 -1.11 -12.02
C ILE A 246 19.05 -0.81 -10.59
N SER A 247 18.13 -0.34 -9.75
CA SER A 247 18.43 0.10 -8.38
C SER A 247 18.79 -1.05 -7.45
N TYR A 248 18.13 -2.20 -7.60
CA TYR A 248 18.46 -3.42 -6.86
C TYR A 248 19.85 -3.94 -7.25
N ARG A 249 20.15 -4.01 -8.56
CA ARG A 249 21.50 -4.39 -9.05
C ARG A 249 22.58 -3.41 -8.62
N ALA A 250 22.27 -2.12 -8.58
CA ALA A 250 23.16 -1.08 -8.08
C ALA A 250 23.30 -1.10 -6.55
N ASN A 251 22.66 -2.03 -5.82
CA ASN A 251 22.62 -2.10 -4.37
C ASN A 251 22.10 -0.82 -3.71
N PHE A 252 21.15 -0.11 -4.33
CA PHE A 252 20.49 1.06 -3.74
C PHE A 252 19.30 0.65 -2.85
N LEU A 253 18.69 -0.50 -3.13
CA LEU A 253 17.51 -1.02 -2.46
C LEU A 253 17.75 -2.43 -1.95
N ASP A 254 17.11 -2.78 -0.83
CA ASP A 254 16.87 -4.18 -0.50
C ASP A 254 15.58 -4.69 -1.21
N ILE A 255 15.15 -5.91 -0.91
CA ILE A 255 13.96 -6.52 -1.54
C ILE A 255 12.68 -5.72 -1.17
N GLY A 256 12.56 -5.26 0.07
CA GLY A 256 11.40 -4.47 0.50
C GLY A 256 11.39 -3.07 -0.10
N GLY A 257 12.55 -2.41 -0.14
CA GLY A 257 12.73 -1.13 -0.81
C GLY A 257 12.42 -1.24 -2.31
N ALA A 258 12.84 -2.32 -2.96
CA ALA A 258 12.50 -2.61 -4.36
C ALA A 258 10.98 -2.73 -4.57
N MET A 259 10.27 -3.47 -3.73
CA MET A 259 8.81 -3.58 -3.82
C MET A 259 8.12 -2.24 -3.55
N ALA A 260 8.61 -1.44 -2.59
CA ALA A 260 8.00 -0.17 -2.24
C ALA A 260 8.19 0.86 -3.37
N VAL A 261 9.38 0.89 -3.99
CA VAL A 261 9.66 1.71 -5.17
C VAL A 261 8.83 1.23 -6.36
N PHE A 262 8.60 -0.08 -6.53
CA PHE A 262 7.73 -0.58 -7.59
C PHE A 262 6.30 -0.03 -7.46
N LEU A 263 5.69 -0.13 -6.27
CA LEU A 263 4.33 0.36 -6.04
C LEU A 263 4.24 1.88 -6.17
N LEU A 264 5.15 2.61 -5.52
CA LEU A 264 5.16 4.07 -5.56
C LEU A 264 5.47 4.60 -6.97
N GLY A 265 6.43 3.96 -7.66
CA GLY A 265 6.80 4.29 -9.04
C GLY A 265 5.66 3.98 -10.02
N THR A 266 4.97 2.85 -9.87
CA THR A 266 3.79 2.51 -10.68
C THR A 266 2.71 3.58 -10.55
N LEU A 267 2.44 4.02 -9.32
CA LEU A 267 1.50 5.12 -9.05
C LEU A 267 1.95 6.43 -9.70
N ILE A 268 3.18 6.88 -9.43
CA ILE A 268 3.63 8.21 -9.87
C ILE A 268 3.87 8.26 -11.38
N PHE A 269 4.58 7.27 -11.94
CA PHE A 269 4.91 7.24 -13.37
C PHE A 269 3.67 6.91 -14.20
N GLY A 270 2.85 5.99 -13.70
CA GLY A 270 1.67 5.52 -14.41
C GLY A 270 0.54 6.56 -14.46
N VAL A 271 0.32 7.28 -13.36
CA VAL A 271 -0.77 8.26 -13.27
C VAL A 271 -0.32 9.66 -13.68
N GLY A 272 0.83 10.13 -13.18
CA GLY A 272 1.32 11.48 -13.42
C GLY A 272 2.12 11.65 -14.70
N GLY A 273 2.70 10.57 -15.24
CA GLY A 273 3.60 10.67 -16.38
C GLY A 273 4.90 11.43 -16.05
N TRP A 274 5.52 12.04 -17.06
CA TRP A 274 6.88 12.60 -16.96
C TRP A 274 7.03 13.77 -16.00
N ILE A 275 6.04 14.66 -15.94
CA ILE A 275 6.04 15.85 -15.07
C ILE A 275 6.23 15.42 -13.60
N TRP A 276 5.62 14.29 -13.22
CA TRP A 276 5.74 13.76 -11.87
C TRP A 276 6.90 12.78 -11.75
N ALA A 277 7.20 11.97 -12.76
CA ALA A 277 8.29 11.00 -12.69
C ALA A 277 9.67 11.65 -12.55
N VAL A 278 9.95 12.74 -13.28
CA VAL A 278 11.29 13.33 -13.33
C VAL A 278 11.79 13.80 -11.95
N PRO A 279 11.04 14.59 -11.16
CA PRO A 279 11.52 15.07 -9.85
C PRO A 279 11.84 13.93 -8.87
N ILE A 280 10.99 12.90 -8.77
CA ILE A 280 11.25 11.79 -7.85
C ILE A 280 12.41 10.91 -8.32
N LEU A 281 12.60 10.74 -9.63
CA LEU A 281 13.77 10.04 -10.18
C LEU A 281 15.05 10.81 -9.90
N ILE A 282 15.06 12.13 -10.08
CA ILE A 282 16.20 12.99 -9.75
C ILE A 282 16.55 12.84 -8.26
N PHE A 283 15.56 12.98 -7.37
CA PHE A 283 15.74 12.77 -5.93
C PHE A 283 16.33 11.38 -5.66
N PHE A 284 15.68 10.33 -6.17
CA PHE A 284 16.03 8.95 -5.86
C PHE A 284 17.45 8.62 -6.30
N PHE A 285 17.82 8.90 -7.55
CA PHE A 285 19.16 8.57 -8.06
C PHE A 285 20.25 9.44 -7.45
N SER A 286 20.05 10.77 -7.39
CA SER A 286 21.06 11.67 -6.82
C SER A 286 21.36 11.33 -5.36
N SER A 287 20.32 11.12 -4.55
CA SER A 287 20.45 10.75 -3.15
C SER A 287 21.05 9.34 -2.98
N SER A 288 20.71 8.39 -3.86
CA SER A 288 21.31 7.03 -3.84
C SER A 288 22.81 7.05 -4.12
N ILE A 289 23.23 7.83 -5.12
CA ILE A 289 24.63 7.98 -5.49
C ILE A 289 25.40 8.64 -4.35
N LEU A 290 24.89 9.77 -3.84
CA LEU A 290 25.49 10.53 -2.76
C LEU A 290 25.70 9.66 -1.51
N SER A 291 24.74 8.79 -1.18
CA SER A 291 24.81 7.85 -0.06
C SER A 291 26.00 6.87 -0.13
N LYS A 292 26.62 6.71 -1.30
CA LYS A 292 27.74 5.78 -1.53
C LYS A 292 29.10 6.45 -1.74
N LEU A 293 29.18 7.77 -1.81
CA LEU A 293 30.44 8.44 -2.17
C LEU A 293 31.51 8.40 -1.08
N TRP A 294 31.13 8.40 0.21
CA TRP A 294 32.10 8.51 1.31
C TRP A 294 31.92 7.47 2.44
N PRO A 295 32.01 6.16 2.15
CA PRO A 295 31.82 5.11 3.14
C PRO A 295 32.82 5.19 4.30
N SER A 296 34.11 5.48 4.02
CA SER A 296 35.15 5.55 5.08
C SER A 296 34.92 6.69 6.07
N ARG A 297 34.40 7.84 5.62
CA ARG A 297 34.10 8.98 6.51
C ARG A 297 32.85 8.75 7.37
N LYS A 298 31.88 7.98 6.86
CA LYS A 298 30.74 7.50 7.66
C LYS A 298 31.19 6.54 8.74
N ALA A 299 32.19 5.71 8.45
CA ALA A 299 32.78 4.80 9.42
C ALA A 299 33.44 5.54 10.58
N GLU A 300 34.21 6.59 10.29
CA GLU A 300 34.89 7.43 11.28
C GLU A 300 33.94 8.24 12.18
N SER A 301 32.73 8.55 11.70
CA SER A 301 31.80 9.49 12.36
C SER A 301 30.81 8.82 13.34
N ASN A 302 31.00 7.53 13.68
CA ASN A 302 30.06 6.71 14.47
C ASN A 302 28.61 6.67 13.90
N LEU A 303 28.40 7.15 12.68
CA LEU A 303 27.14 7.00 11.91
C LEU A 303 26.88 5.55 11.48
N LEU A 304 27.83 4.64 11.76
CA LEU A 304 27.77 3.21 11.44
C LEU A 304 26.60 2.46 12.08
N PHE A 305 26.05 2.96 13.19
CA PHE A 305 25.08 2.19 13.98
C PHE A 305 23.66 2.16 13.42
N GLU A 306 23.28 2.98 12.43
CA GLU A 306 21.84 3.16 12.12
C GLU A 306 21.37 3.03 10.66
N LYS A 307 22.20 3.12 9.62
CA LYS A 307 21.67 3.08 8.24
C LYS A 307 22.51 2.22 7.30
N SER A 308 21.97 1.04 6.98
CA SER A 308 22.34 0.27 5.79
C SER A 308 22.43 1.21 4.56
N SER A 309 23.41 0.99 3.68
CA SER A 309 23.53 1.73 2.42
C SER A 309 22.40 1.42 1.42
N ARG A 310 21.69 0.31 1.64
CA ARG A 310 20.48 -0.08 0.92
C ARG A 310 19.26 0.45 1.65
N ARG A 311 18.34 1.07 0.93
CA ARG A 311 17.07 1.53 1.49
C ARG A 311 16.06 0.39 1.60
N ASP A 312 15.41 0.33 2.75
CA ASP A 312 14.30 -0.58 3.02
C ASP A 312 12.95 0.03 2.61
N TRP A 313 11.89 -0.77 2.71
CA TRP A 313 10.52 -0.32 2.39
C TRP A 313 10.08 0.88 3.24
N ALA A 314 10.48 0.92 4.52
CA ALA A 314 10.05 1.94 5.46
C ALA A 314 10.67 3.30 5.12
N GLN A 315 11.96 3.32 4.76
CA GLN A 315 12.66 4.50 4.28
C GLN A 315 12.09 5.01 2.95
N VAL A 316 11.72 4.10 2.04
CA VAL A 316 11.07 4.48 0.78
C VAL A 316 9.71 5.12 1.04
N LEU A 317 8.87 4.55 1.90
CA LEU A 317 7.57 5.13 2.25
C LEU A 317 7.69 6.41 3.09
N ALA A 318 8.69 6.53 3.96
CA ALA A 318 8.92 7.74 4.73
C ALA A 318 9.28 8.93 3.82
N ASN A 319 10.14 8.70 2.83
CA ASN A 319 10.60 9.76 1.93
C ASN A 319 9.67 10.00 0.74
N GLY A 320 8.96 8.96 0.28
CA GLY A 320 8.09 9.00 -0.91
C GLY A 320 6.60 8.96 -0.61
N GLY A 321 6.18 8.73 0.63
CA GLY A 321 4.77 8.57 1.00
C GLY A 321 3.93 9.82 0.73
N MET A 322 4.44 11.00 1.09
CA MET A 322 3.76 12.27 0.77
C MET A 322 3.63 12.49 -0.74
N ALA A 323 4.63 12.06 -1.52
CA ALA A 323 4.55 12.11 -2.97
C ALA A 323 3.43 11.19 -3.52
N GLY A 324 3.29 9.98 -2.98
CA GLY A 324 2.20 9.07 -3.32
C GLY A 324 0.82 9.61 -2.93
N ILE A 325 0.70 10.19 -1.73
CA ILE A 325 -0.54 10.84 -1.25
C ILE A 325 -0.93 11.99 -2.18
N SER A 326 0.01 12.88 -2.52
CA SER A 326 -0.24 13.98 -3.47
C SER A 326 -0.71 13.48 -4.82
N MET A 327 -0.15 12.37 -5.33
CA MET A 327 -0.58 11.77 -6.59
C MET A 327 -2.02 11.23 -6.53
N ILE A 328 -2.39 10.54 -5.44
CA ILE A 328 -3.76 10.05 -5.24
C ILE A 328 -4.75 11.21 -5.15
N LEU A 329 -4.40 12.26 -4.39
CA LEU A 329 -5.27 13.43 -4.23
C LEU A 329 -5.40 14.24 -5.53
N TRP A 330 -4.33 14.32 -6.33
CA TRP A 330 -4.37 14.89 -7.66
C TRP A 330 -5.23 14.08 -8.62
N TYR A 331 -5.15 12.75 -8.57
CA TYR A 331 -6.01 11.86 -9.37
C TYR A 331 -7.51 12.08 -9.07
N ILE A 332 -7.86 12.27 -7.80
CA ILE A 332 -9.25 12.52 -7.38
C ILE A 332 -9.68 13.96 -7.70
N ARG A 333 -8.79 14.94 -7.50
CA ARG A 333 -9.03 16.38 -7.74
C ARG A 333 -7.80 17.05 -8.35
N PRO A 334 -7.73 17.14 -9.69
CA PRO A 334 -6.55 17.61 -10.41
C PRO A 334 -6.39 19.13 -10.28
N THR A 335 -5.75 19.56 -9.20
CA THR A 335 -5.44 20.97 -8.91
C THR A 335 -3.94 21.16 -8.74
N PRO A 336 -3.36 22.32 -9.12
CA PRO A 336 -1.91 22.56 -9.09
C PRO A 336 -1.28 22.44 -7.69
N ILE A 337 -2.05 22.65 -6.63
CA ILE A 337 -1.56 22.60 -5.24
C ILE A 337 -0.93 21.25 -4.90
N TRP A 338 -1.43 20.15 -5.45
CA TRP A 338 -0.88 18.83 -5.19
C TRP A 338 0.52 18.64 -5.78
N TYR A 339 0.79 19.25 -6.93
CA TYR A 339 2.13 19.25 -7.51
C TYR A 339 3.11 20.09 -6.68
N ILE A 340 2.66 21.22 -6.13
CA ILE A 340 3.47 22.06 -5.24
C ILE A 340 3.81 21.31 -3.93
N ILE A 341 2.82 20.66 -3.31
CA ILE A 341 3.03 19.83 -2.11
C ILE A 341 3.98 18.67 -2.41
N TYR A 342 3.77 17.98 -3.54
CA TYR A 342 4.65 16.94 -4.04
C TYR A 342 6.09 17.43 -4.18
N LEU A 343 6.31 18.53 -4.89
CA LEU A 343 7.65 19.06 -5.15
C LEU A 343 8.32 19.57 -3.87
N GLY A 344 7.57 20.25 -2.99
CA GLY A 344 8.04 20.68 -1.69
C GLY A 344 8.45 19.51 -0.78
N SER A 345 7.68 18.42 -0.80
CA SER A 345 8.02 17.20 -0.05
C SER A 345 9.33 16.58 -0.55
N LEU A 346 9.51 16.49 -1.88
CA LEU A 346 10.74 15.98 -2.49
C LEU A 346 11.94 16.87 -2.21
N ALA A 347 11.77 18.19 -2.28
CA ALA A 347 12.82 19.15 -1.95
C ALA A 347 13.26 19.02 -0.48
N ALA A 348 12.30 18.83 0.44
CA ALA A 348 12.60 18.64 1.87
C ALA A 348 13.37 17.34 2.14
N VAL A 349 12.93 16.20 1.60
CA VAL A 349 13.63 14.92 1.81
C VAL A 349 14.99 14.87 1.11
N THR A 350 15.14 15.57 -0.02
CA THR A 350 16.44 15.72 -0.70
C THR A 350 17.38 16.59 0.12
N ALA A 351 16.89 17.70 0.67
CA ALA A 351 17.67 18.57 1.54
C ALA A 351 18.17 17.82 2.78
N ASP A 352 17.32 17.05 3.46
CA ASP A 352 17.69 16.23 4.62
C ASP A 352 18.77 15.19 4.27
N THR A 353 18.56 14.48 3.16
CA THR A 353 19.52 13.47 2.69
C THR A 353 20.86 14.11 2.33
N TRP A 354 20.87 15.18 1.53
CA TRP A 354 22.10 15.85 1.12
C TRP A 354 22.81 16.53 2.30
N ALA A 355 22.08 17.10 3.25
CA ALA A 355 22.66 17.68 4.45
C ALA A 355 23.39 16.64 5.29
N THR A 356 22.80 15.46 5.46
CA THR A 356 23.42 14.36 6.18
C THR A 356 24.65 13.86 5.43
N GLU A 357 24.50 13.56 4.14
CA GLU A 357 25.55 12.93 3.33
C GLU A 357 26.76 13.85 3.09
N ILE A 358 26.53 15.12 2.75
CA ILE A 358 27.60 16.12 2.56
C ILE A 358 28.14 16.58 3.91
N GLY A 359 27.29 16.62 4.95
CA GLY A 359 27.66 17.00 6.30
C GLY A 359 28.74 16.12 6.92
N VAL A 360 28.85 14.85 6.50
CA VAL A 360 29.93 13.92 6.91
C VAL A 360 31.32 14.47 6.57
N LEU A 361 31.45 15.35 5.57
CA LEU A 361 32.72 15.97 5.19
C LEU A 361 33.15 17.11 6.14
N SER A 362 32.29 17.51 7.09
CA SER A 362 32.60 18.58 8.03
C SER A 362 33.69 18.16 9.02
N LYS A 363 34.80 18.91 9.02
CA LYS A 363 35.86 18.79 10.03
C LYS A 363 35.49 19.40 11.39
N ARG A 364 34.41 20.19 11.45
CA ARG A 364 33.94 20.86 12.67
C ARG A 364 32.78 20.08 13.28
N LEU A 365 32.79 19.96 14.61
CA LEU A 365 31.68 19.38 15.35
C LEU A 365 30.36 20.09 15.03
N PRO A 366 29.27 19.35 14.74
CA PRO A 366 27.95 19.93 14.55
C PRO A 366 27.47 20.64 15.82
N ARG A 367 26.50 21.54 15.66
CA ARG A 367 25.86 22.27 16.75
C ARG A 367 24.36 21.98 16.75
N LEU A 368 23.76 21.85 17.92
CA LEU A 368 22.31 21.74 18.03
C LEU A 368 21.65 23.01 17.48
N ILE A 369 20.65 22.86 16.61
CA ILE A 369 19.93 24.00 16.02
C ILE A 369 19.17 24.84 17.08
N THR A 370 18.82 24.22 18.22
CA THR A 370 18.06 24.87 19.29
C THR A 370 18.92 25.60 20.30
N THR A 371 20.10 25.07 20.65
CA THR A 371 20.95 25.60 21.74
C THR A 371 22.32 26.06 21.27
N PHE A 372 22.67 25.82 20.00
CA PHE A 372 23.99 26.06 19.40
C PHE A 372 25.18 25.35 20.10
N LYS A 373 24.91 24.45 21.05
CA LYS A 373 25.93 23.64 21.71
C LYS A 373 26.54 22.63 20.74
N LYS A 374 27.86 22.44 20.80
CA LYS A 374 28.57 21.42 20.02
C LYS A 374 28.12 20.03 20.47
N VAL A 375 27.88 19.15 19.50
CA VAL A 375 27.47 17.76 19.72
C VAL A 375 28.26 16.82 18.83
N ILE A 376 28.21 15.52 19.12
CA ILE A 376 28.84 14.50 18.28
C ILE A 376 28.10 14.39 16.94
N PRO A 377 28.79 14.11 15.82
CA PRO A 377 28.16 13.77 14.55
C PRO A 377 27.11 12.67 14.70
N GLY A 378 25.99 12.79 14.00
CA GLY A 378 24.85 11.88 14.11
C GLY A 378 23.86 12.19 15.23
N THR A 379 24.13 13.18 16.10
CA THR A 379 23.15 13.62 17.10
C THR A 379 21.93 14.25 16.42
N SER A 380 20.73 13.78 16.74
CA SER A 380 19.47 14.37 16.25
C SER A 380 19.41 15.88 16.55
N GLY A 381 19.08 16.68 15.53
CA GLY A 381 19.08 18.15 15.61
C GLY A 381 20.47 18.81 15.52
N GLY A 382 21.55 18.05 15.36
CA GLY A 382 22.90 18.55 15.14
C GLY A 382 23.11 18.98 13.68
N VAL A 383 23.39 20.26 13.45
CA VAL A 383 23.63 20.83 12.11
C VAL A 383 25.07 21.31 11.95
N SER A 384 25.59 21.25 10.72
CA SER A 384 26.88 21.81 10.34
C SER A 384 26.71 22.80 9.18
N VAL A 385 27.63 23.76 9.01
CA VAL A 385 27.55 24.74 7.91
C VAL A 385 27.60 24.04 6.54
N ILE A 386 28.46 23.02 6.42
CA ILE A 386 28.58 22.21 5.20
C ILE A 386 27.29 21.42 4.95
N GLY A 387 26.68 20.86 5.99
CA GLY A 387 25.37 20.19 5.90
C GLY A 387 24.26 21.16 5.50
N LEU A 388 24.22 22.38 6.06
CA LEU A 388 23.24 23.40 5.67
C LEU A 388 23.40 23.83 4.21
N PHE A 389 24.64 23.96 3.72
CA PHE A 389 24.89 24.19 2.31
C PHE A 389 24.42 23.01 1.45
N GLY A 390 24.65 21.78 1.91
CA GLY A 390 24.12 20.56 1.29
C GLY A 390 22.59 20.54 1.22
N ALA A 391 21.90 20.94 2.29
CA ALA A 391 20.44 21.11 2.31
C ALA A 391 19.97 22.13 1.26
N LEU A 392 20.61 23.31 1.22
CA LEU A 392 20.27 24.36 0.27
C LEU A 392 20.43 23.85 -1.16
N LEU A 393 21.58 23.25 -1.49
CA LEU A 393 21.83 22.68 -2.82
C LEU A 393 20.83 21.57 -3.16
N GLY A 394 20.58 20.63 -2.25
CA GLY A 394 19.64 19.54 -2.47
C GLY A 394 18.21 20.02 -2.72
N SER A 395 17.75 21.02 -1.96
CA SER A 395 16.42 21.61 -2.17
C SER A 395 16.30 22.31 -3.53
N LEU A 396 17.29 23.13 -3.92
CA LEU A 396 17.33 23.80 -5.22
C LEU A 396 17.44 22.82 -6.39
N PHE A 397 18.20 21.73 -6.20
CA PHE A 397 18.41 20.69 -7.21
C PHE A 397 17.10 19.98 -7.60
N ILE A 398 16.11 19.97 -6.72
CA ILE A 398 14.75 19.46 -7.00
C ILE A 398 13.81 20.58 -7.43
N ALA A 399 13.77 21.68 -6.67
CA ALA A 399 12.78 22.72 -6.87
C ALA A 399 12.93 23.41 -8.23
N VAL A 400 14.15 23.71 -8.68
CA VAL A 400 14.38 24.45 -9.93
C VAL A 400 13.93 23.63 -11.16
N PRO A 401 14.38 22.38 -11.38
CA PRO A 401 13.87 21.57 -12.49
C PRO A 401 12.38 21.27 -12.37
N GLY A 402 11.88 21.04 -11.16
CA GLY A 402 10.47 20.73 -10.93
C GLY A 402 9.52 21.89 -11.23
N ILE A 403 9.91 23.13 -10.93
CA ILE A 403 9.15 24.32 -11.32
C ILE A 403 9.22 24.53 -12.84
N ALA A 404 10.38 24.29 -13.46
CA ALA A 404 10.55 24.46 -14.90
C ALA A 404 9.64 23.55 -15.75
N ILE A 405 9.26 22.37 -15.22
CA ILE A 405 8.35 21.42 -15.87
C ILE A 405 6.94 21.43 -15.29
N ALA A 406 6.65 22.36 -14.37
CA ALA A 406 5.35 22.42 -13.71
C ALA A 406 4.22 22.62 -14.74
N PRO A 407 3.06 21.99 -14.55
CA PRO A 407 1.90 22.28 -15.39
C PRO A 407 1.52 23.76 -15.23
N ALA A 408 1.27 24.42 -16.37
CA ALA A 408 0.89 25.84 -16.43
C ALA A 408 -0.46 26.13 -15.77
#